data_AF-A0A942UQS4-F1
#
_entry.id   AF-A0A942UQS4-F1
#
_cell.length_a   1.000
_cell.length_b   1.000
_cell.length_c   1.000
_cell.angle_alpha   90.00
_cell.angle_beta   90.00
_cell.angle_gamma   90.00
#
_symmetry.space_group_name_H-M   'P 1'
#
loop_
_entity.id
_entity.type
_entity.pdbx_description
1 polymer ?
#
loop_
_entity_poly.entity_id
_entity_poly.type
_entity_poly.pdbx_seq_one_letter_code
_entity_poly.pdbx_strand_id
1 'polypeptide(L)' 'MRIEDQILIGRNILSNAIDMNMSKEIILKISEKVDNYIIRYYINDKIERDIKKENVYVEDWICFEPYE' A
#
# COMPACT_ATOMS: atom_id res chain seq x y z
N MET A 1 -3.77 9.86 7.02
CA MET A 1 -3.06 8.72 7.63
C MET A 1 -2.48 7.90 6.50
N ARG A 2 -1.18 7.61 6.52
CA ARG A 2 -0.55 6.82 5.46
C ARG A 2 -0.94 5.35 5.61
N ILE A 3 -0.81 4.57 4.54
CA ILE A 3 -1.27 3.19 4.56
C ILE A 3 -0.38 2.30 5.44
N GLU A 4 0.90 2.65 5.56
CA GLU A 4 1.86 2.06 6.49
C GLU A 4 1.42 2.26 7.95
N ASP A 5 0.89 3.45 8.27
CA ASP A 5 0.35 3.74 9.60
C ASP A 5 -0.90 2.85 9.87
N GLN A 6 -1.74 2.60 8.86
CA GLN A 6 -2.90 1.70 8.97
C GLN A 6 -2.48 0.24 9.20
N ILE A 7 -1.43 -0.23 8.50
CA ILE A 7 -0.86 -1.57 8.70
C ILE A 7 -0.32 -1.71 10.13
N LEU A 8 0.44 -0.71 10.62
CA LEU A 8 1.00 -0.72 11.96
C LEU A 8 -0.09 -0.77 13.04
N ILE A 9 -1.10 0.10 12.93
CA ILE A 9 -2.23 0.13 13.86
C ILE A 9 -2.99 -1.20 13.83
N GLY A 10 -3.31 -1.72 12.64
CA GLY A 10 -4.01 -2.99 12.48
C GLY A 10 -3.24 -4.17 13.08
N ARG A 11 -1.91 -4.22 12.87
CA ARG A 11 -1.04 -5.25 13.46
C ARG A 11 -1.04 -5.20 14.98
N ASN A 12 -0.98 -4.01 15.57
CA ASN A 12 -1.01 -3.84 17.02
C ASN A 12 -2.36 -4.29 17.60
N ILE A 13 -3.47 -3.95 16.94
CA ILE A 13 -4.82 -4.41 17.33
C ILE A 13 -4.91 -5.94 17.25
N LEU A 14 -4.37 -6.55 16.19
CA LEU A 14 -4.35 -8.01 16.03
C LEU A 14 -3.55 -8.69 17.14
N SER A 15 -2.35 -8.17 17.44
CA SER A 15 -1.51 -8.69 18.54
C SER A 15 -2.26 -8.64 19.86
N ASN A 16 -2.85 -7.48 20.18
CA ASN A 16 -3.62 -7.32 21.42
C ASN A 16 -4.82 -8.26 21.47
N ALA A 17 -5.51 -8.49 20.35
CA ALA A 17 -6.63 -9.43 20.29
C ALA A 17 -6.19 -10.87 20.57
N ILE A 18 -5.02 -11.28 20.08
CA ILE A 18 -4.42 -12.60 20.36
C ILE A 18 -4.03 -12.69 21.84
N ASP A 19 -3.36 -11.66 22.38
CA ASP A 19 -2.90 -11.62 23.77
C ASP A 19 -4.06 -11.61 24.77
N MET A 20 -5.18 -10.97 24.41
CA MET A 20 -6.43 -11.00 25.17
C MET A 20 -7.22 -12.30 25.01
N ASN A 21 -6.72 -13.26 24.23
CA ASN A 21 -7.39 -14.52 23.91
C ASN A 21 -8.82 -14.29 23.37
N MET A 22 -8.97 -13.30 22.50
CA MET A 22 -10.25 -12.99 21.85
C MET A 22 -10.71 -14.17 20.99
N SER A 23 -12.00 -14.19 20.65
CA SER A 23 -12.54 -15.28 19.83
C SER A 23 -11.82 -15.35 18.47
N LYS A 24 -11.66 -16.58 17.97
CA LYS A 24 -11.05 -16.83 16.65
C LYS A 24 -11.73 -16.05 15.54
N GLU A 25 -13.04 -15.84 15.63
CA GLU A 25 -13.80 -15.05 14.66
C GLU A 25 -13.37 -13.57 14.67
N ILE A 26 -13.14 -12.98 15.84
CA ILE A 26 -12.68 -11.59 15.97
C ILE A 26 -11.25 -11.46 15.43
N ILE A 27 -10.36 -12.37 15.82
CA ILE A 27 -8.98 -12.42 15.33
C ILE A 27 -8.96 -12.52 13.80
N LEU A 28 -9.80 -13.38 13.22
CA LEU A 28 -9.92 -13.56 11.77
C LEU A 28 -10.33 -12.26 11.07
N LYS A 29 -11.39 -11.60 11.53
CA LYS A 29 -11.86 -10.32 10.95
C LYS A 29 -10.81 -9.22 11.02
N ILE A 30 -10.02 -9.16 12.10
CA ILE A 30 -8.93 -8.19 12.22
C ILE A 30 -7.80 -8.55 11.24
N SER A 31 -7.43 -9.83 11.15
CA SER A 31 -6.41 -10.31 10.20
C SER A 31 -6.76 -9.95 8.75
N GLU A 32 -7.99 -10.25 8.32
CA GLU A 32 -8.47 -9.91 6.97
C GLU A 32 -8.37 -8.41 6.67
N LYS A 33 -8.61 -7.57 7.67
CA LYS A 33 -8.47 -6.12 7.53
C LYS A 33 -7.01 -5.71 7.34
N VAL A 34 -6.08 -6.31 8.10
CA VAL A 34 -4.64 -6.08 7.96
C VAL A 34 -4.14 -6.52 6.59
N ASP A 35 -4.55 -7.71 6.13
CA ASP A 35 -4.18 -8.23 4.81
C ASP A 35 -4.63 -7.29 3.68
N ASN A 36 -5.84 -6.74 3.78
CA ASN A 36 -6.33 -5.73 2.84
C ASN A 36 -5.46 -4.46 2.83
N TYR A 37 -4.98 -3.99 3.98
CA TYR A 37 -4.07 -2.85 4.02
C TYR A 37 -2.72 -3.15 3.38
N ILE A 38 -2.19 -4.36 3.59
CA ILE A 38 -0.94 -4.82 2.97
C ILE A 38 -1.08 -4.89 1.44
N ILE A 39 -2.15 -5.50 0.94
CA ILE A 39 -2.41 -5.58 -0.51
C ILE A 39 -2.48 -4.18 -1.13
N ARG A 40 -3.23 -3.27 -0.50
CA ARG A 40 -3.36 -1.90 -0.97
C ARG A 40 -2.03 -1.14 -0.94
N TYR A 41 -1.17 -1.38 0.05
CA TYR A 41 0.17 -0.79 0.08
C TYR A 41 1.01 -1.20 -1.13
N TYR A 42 1.05 -2.50 -1.44
CA TYR A 42 1.79 -2.97 -2.61
C TYR A 42 1.19 -2.51 -3.95
N ILE A 43 -0.14 -2.43 -4.06
CA ILE A 43 -0.80 -1.90 -5.26
C ILE A 43 -0.46 -0.43 -5.44
N ASN A 44 -0.55 0.37 -4.38
CA ASN A 44 -0.21 1.81 -4.45
C ASN A 44 1.25 2.01 -4.81
N ASP A 45 2.18 1.28 -4.18
CA ASP A 45 3.60 1.33 -4.51
C ASP A 45 3.89 0.93 -5.96
N LYS A 46 3.16 -0.06 -6.49
CA LYS A 46 3.24 -0.42 -7.92
C LYS A 46 2.74 0.71 -8.81
N ILE A 47 1.57 1.27 -8.52
CA ILE A 47 0.98 2.38 -9.29
C ILE A 47 1.91 3.59 -9.28
N GLU A 48 2.47 3.98 -8.13
CA GLU A 48 3.42 5.08 -8.03
C GLU A 48 4.69 4.83 -8.84
N ARG A 49 5.19 3.59 -8.88
CA ARG A 49 6.33 3.22 -9.72
C ARG A 49 5.99 3.27 -11.21
N ASP A 50 4.81 2.81 -11.59
CA ASP A 50 4.36 2.82 -12.99
C ASP A 50 4.13 4.27 -13.48
N ILE A 51 3.50 5.13 -12.66
CA ILE A 51 3.36 6.57 -12.92
C ILE A 51 4.73 7.25 -13.04
N LYS A 52 5.68 6.93 -12.17
CA LYS A 52 7.04 7.48 -12.26
C LYS A 52 7.75 7.07 -13.55
N LYS A 53 7.61 5.82 -13.99
CA LYS A 53 8.16 5.38 -15.28
C LYS A 53 7.55 6.17 -16.42
N GLU A 54 6.23 6.31 -16.44
CA GLU A 54 5.53 7.04 -17.50
C GLU A 54 5.93 8.52 -17.54
N ASN A 55 6.04 9.20 -16.39
CA ASN A 55 6.51 10.60 -16.35
C ASN A 55 7.98 10.76 -16.74
N VAL A 56 8.86 9.81 -16.42
CA VAL A 56 10.25 9.81 -16.91
C VAL A 56 10.30 9.73 -18.44
N TYR A 57 9.45 8.90 -19.05
CA TYR A 57 9.34 8.87 -20.51
C TYR A 57 8.72 10.15 -21.08
N VAL A 58 7.80 10.82 -20.39
CA VAL A 58 7.22 12.08 -20.90
C VAL A 58 8.23 13.24 -20.83
N GLU A 59 9.07 13.30 -19.79
CA GLU A 59 10.10 14.34 -19.65
C GLU A 59 11.21 14.24 -20.71
N ASP A 60 11.62 13.03 -21.09
CA ASP A 60 12.65 12.79 -22.13
C ASP A 60 12.20 13.17 -23.56
N TRP A 61 10.89 13.29 -23.82
CA TRP A 61 10.34 13.58 -25.15
C TRP A 61 10.12 15.08 -25.41
N ILE A 62 10.44 15.96 -24.45
CA ILE A 62 10.25 17.42 -24.60
C ILE A 62 11.40 18.07 -25.42
N CYS A 63 12.41 17.32 -25.88
CA CYS A 63 13.57 17.85 -26.62
C CYS A 63 13.75 17.30 -28.05
N PHE A 64 12.70 17.20 -28.86
CA PHE A 64 12.86 17.13 -30.32
C PHE A 64 12.35 18.42 -30.95
N GLU A 65 13.21 19.44 -31.03
CA GLU A 65 13.01 20.50 -32.01
C GLU A 65 13.10 19.88 -33.42
N PRO A 66 12.18 20.24 -34.33
CA PRO A 66 12.21 19.74 -35.69
C PRO A 66 13.45 20.27 -36.39
N TYR A 67 14.34 19.37 -36.82
CA TYR A 67 15.38 19.73 -37.79
C TYR A 67 14.67 20.09 -39.10
N GLU A 68 14.79 21.38 -39.48
CA GLU A 68 14.38 21.90 -40.80
C GLU A 68 15.07 21.19 -41.96
#